data_AF-A0A7V3UQJ8-F1
#
_entry.id   AF-A0A7V3UQJ8-F1
#
_cell.length_a   1.000
_cell.length_b   1.000
_cell.length_c   1.000
_cell.angle_alpha   90.00
_cell.angle_beta   90.00
_cell.angle_gamma   90.00
#
_symmetry.space_group_name_H-M   'P 1'
#
loop_
_entity.id
_entity.type
_entity.pdbx_description
1 polymer ?
#
loop_
_entity_poly.entity_id
_entity_poly.type
_entity_poly.pdbx_seq_one_letter_code
_entity_poly.pdbx_strand_id
1 'polypeptide(L)' 'MECQLVINYLSEYMDKGLDPDLLQDITEHIKDCPACEGRLALLNLAEEFFTTLEEVDLPEGYLERVKPLIQQALEDWK' A
#
# COMPACT_ATOMS: atom_id res chain seq x y z
N MET A 1 -9.49 14.01 -15.88
CA MET A 1 -8.44 13.90 -14.84
C MET A 1 -7.11 13.56 -15.49
N GLU A 2 -6.01 14.11 -14.98
CA GLU A 2 -4.65 13.81 -15.46
C GLU A 2 -4.12 12.49 -14.89
N CYS A 3 -3.40 11.70 -15.70
CA CYS A 3 -2.87 10.39 -15.27
C CYS A 3 -1.97 10.51 -14.03
N GLN A 4 -1.18 11.58 -13.93
CA GLN A 4 -0.30 11.78 -12.77
C GLN A 4 -1.08 11.92 -11.46
N LEU A 5 -2.26 12.54 -11.52
CA LEU A 5 -3.11 12.69 -10.35
C LEU A 5 -3.67 11.33 -9.92
N VAL A 6 -4.16 10.54 -10.88
CA VAL A 6 -4.63 9.18 -10.62
C VAL A 6 -3.55 8.33 -9.98
N ILE A 7 -2.32 8.37 -10.52
CA ILE A 7 -1.17 7.62 -9.98
C ILE A 7 -0.91 7.96 -8.51
N ASN A 8 -1.01 9.24 -8.14
CA ASN A 8 -0.80 9.67 -6.77
C ASN A 8 -1.87 9.13 -5.80
N TYR A 9 -3.09 8.89 -6.30
CA TYR A 9 -4.21 8.38 -5.51
C TYR A 9 -4.41 6.86 -5.61
N LEU A 10 -3.62 6.13 -6.42
CA LEU A 10 -3.83 4.69 -6.61
C LEU A 10 -3.72 3.88 -5.31
N SER A 11 -2.83 4.26 -4.39
CA SER A 11 -2.72 3.58 -3.09
C SER A 11 -3.99 3.77 -2.26
N GLU A 12 -4.46 5.01 -2.09
CA GLU A 12 -5.68 5.33 -1.34
C GLU A 12 -6.92 4.73 -2.01
N TYR A 13 -6.92 4.64 -3.34
CA TYR A 13 -7.95 3.97 -4.13
C TYR A 13 -8.03 2.47 -3.80
N MET A 14 -6.89 1.77 -3.71
CA MET A 14 -6.84 0.36 -3.32
C MET A 14 -7.31 0.14 -1.89
N ASP A 15 -6.88 1.02 -0.98
CA ASP A 15 -7.25 0.99 0.44
C ASP A 15 -8.70 1.44 0.70
N LYS A 16 -9.44 1.86 -0.34
CA LYS A 16 -10.80 2.42 -0.28
C LYS A 16 -10.91 3.63 0.68
N GLY A 17 -9.82 4.40 0.77
CA GLY A 17 -9.68 5.58 1.64
C GLY A 17 -10.10 6.90 1.01
N LEU A 18 -10.47 6.90 -0.27
CA LEU A 18 -10.86 8.10 -1.01
C LEU A 18 -12.27 8.58 -0.67
N ASP A 19 -12.50 9.88 -0.80
CA ASP A 19 -13.85 10.42 -0.79
C ASP A 19 -14.67 9.91 -2.00
N PRO A 20 -16.01 9.84 -1.89
CA PRO A 20 -16.84 9.22 -2.93
C PRO A 20 -16.76 9.88 -4.31
N ASP A 21 -16.63 11.21 -4.36
CA ASP A 21 -16.59 11.96 -5.60
C ASP A 21 -15.26 11.72 -6.33
N LEU A 22 -14.14 11.78 -5.59
CA LEU A 22 -12.81 11.47 -6.14
C LEU A 22 -12.67 10.00 -6.54
N LEU A 23 -13.27 9.08 -5.77
CA LEU A 23 -13.32 7.66 -6.11
C LEU A 23 -14.02 7.46 -7.46
N GLN A 24 -15.16 8.13 -7.68
CA GLN A 24 -15.88 8.06 -8.94
C GLN A 24 -15.02 8.59 -10.10
N ASP A 25 -14.45 9.78 -9.98
CA ASP A 25 -13.64 10.40 -11.03
C ASP A 25 -12.42 9.53 -11.42
N ILE A 26 -11.75 8.94 -10.42
CA ILE A 26 -10.62 8.03 -10.65
C ILE A 26 -11.10 6.74 -11.32
N THR A 27 -12.22 6.17 -10.86
CA THR A 27 -12.80 4.95 -11.45
C THR A 27 -13.15 5.16 -12.92
N GLU A 28 -13.77 6.30 -13.26
CA GLU A 28 -14.09 6.66 -14.63
C GLU A 28 -12.82 6.83 -15.48
N HIS A 29 -11.81 7.52 -14.97
CA HIS A 29 -10.54 7.67 -15.68
C HIS A 29 -9.86 6.32 -15.95
N ILE A 30 -9.81 5.42 -14.97
CA ILE A 30 -9.14 4.12 -15.11
C ILE A 30 -9.83 3.28 -16.20
N LYS A 31 -11.16 3.32 -16.30
CA LYS A 31 -11.91 2.61 -17.35
C LYS A 31 -11.56 3.08 -18.76
N ASP A 32 -11.28 4.37 -18.91
CA ASP A 32 -11.03 4.98 -20.22
C ASP A 32 -9.52 5.16 -20.53
N CYS A 33 -8.64 4.84 -19.58
CA CYS A 33 -7.19 5.01 -19.72
C CYS A 33 -6.44 3.68 -19.53
N PRO A 34 -6.05 2.99 -20.63
CA PRO A 34 -5.32 1.72 -20.57
C PRO A 34 -3.99 1.80 -19.78
N ALA A 35 -3.34 2.97 -19.77
CA ALA A 35 -2.11 3.17 -19.01
C ALA A 35 -2.35 3.15 -17.49
N CYS A 36 -3.44 3.75 -17.03
CA CYS A 36 -3.80 3.76 -15.60
C CYS A 36 -4.40 2.43 -15.17
N GLU A 37 -5.20 1.78 -16.03
CA GLU A 37 -5.65 0.39 -15.84
C GLU A 37 -4.47 -0.56 -15.66
N GLY A 38 -3.47 -0.49 -16.53
CA GLY A 38 -2.27 -1.33 -16.42
C GLY A 38 -1.49 -1.11 -15.14
N ARG A 39 -1.43 0.14 -14.62
CA ARG A 39 -0.81 0.44 -13.34
C ARG A 39 -1.58 -0.16 -12.17
N LEU A 40 -2.90 -0.01 -12.17
CA LEU A 40 -3.75 -0.63 -11.15
C LEU A 40 -3.60 -2.16 -11.16
N ALA A 41 -3.59 -2.78 -12.34
CA ALA A 41 -3.41 -4.22 -12.48
C ALA A 41 -2.06 -4.70 -11.92
N LEU A 42 -0.98 -3.94 -12.12
CA LEU A 42 0.33 -4.26 -11.53
C LEU A 42 0.31 -4.17 -10.00
N LEU A 43 -0.39 -3.20 -9.43
CA LEU A 43 -0.52 -3.07 -7.97
C LEU A 43 -1.38 -4.20 -7.39
N ASN A 44 -2.48 -4.57 -8.04
CA ASN A 44 -3.30 -5.71 -7.63
C ASN A 44 -2.49 -7.02 -7.67
N LEU A 45 -1.65 -7.22 -8.69
CA LEU A 45 -0.76 -8.39 -8.76
C LEU A 45 0.24 -8.41 -7.60
N ALA A 46 0.77 -7.25 -7.21
CA ALA A 46 1.65 -7.15 -6.06
C ALA A 46 0.91 -7.51 -4.76
N GLU A 47 -0.32 -7.01 -4.57
CA GLU A 47 -1.17 -7.36 -3.43
C GLU A 47 -1.43 -8.87 -3.38
N GLU A 48 -1.85 -9.47 -4.49
CA GLU A 48 -2.03 -10.92 -4.60
C GLU A 48 -0.76 -11.68 -4.20
N PHE A 49 0.41 -11.25 -4.68
CA PHE A 49 1.69 -11.86 -4.31
C PHE A 49 1.94 -11.79 -2.81
N PHE A 50 1.70 -10.64 -2.16
CA PHE A 50 1.85 -10.51 -0.71
C PHE A 50 0.88 -11.42 0.06
N THR A 51 -0.34 -11.66 -0.45
CA THR A 51 -1.27 -12.60 0.21
C THR A 51 -0.84 -14.07 0.13
N THR A 52 0.08 -14.41 -0.78
CA THR A 52 0.63 -15.79 -0.88
C THR A 52 1.77 -16.06 0.09
N LEU A 53 2.24 -15.04 0.81
CA LEU A 53 3.34 -15.21 1.76
C LEU A 53 2.89 -16.06 2.95
N GLU A 54 3.75 -17.00 3.35
CA GLU A 54 3.55 -17.80 4.55
C GLU A 54 3.75 -16.93 5.79
N GLU A 55 2.76 -16.94 6.68
CA GLU A 55 2.91 -16.37 8.01
C GLU A 55 3.79 -17.31 8.83
N VAL A 56 4.96 -16.81 9.24
CA VAL A 56 5.93 -17.57 10.03
C VAL A 56 5.91 -17.08 11.46
N ASP A 57 5.85 -18.01 12.41
CA ASP A 57 5.96 -17.71 13.83
C ASP A 57 7.28 -16.98 14.14
N LEU A 58 7.19 -15.97 14.99
CA LEU A 58 8.38 -15.27 15.47
C LEU A 58 9.29 -16.26 16.21
N PRO A 59 10.60 -16.27 15.91
CA PRO A 59 11.54 -17.11 16.65
C PRO A 59 11.52 -16.83 18.15
N GLU A 60 11.78 -17.86 18.95
CA GLU A 60 11.81 -17.72 20.40
C GLU A 60 12.81 -16.63 20.83
N GLY A 61 12.40 -15.79 21.78
CA GLY A 61 13.20 -14.68 22.29
C GLY A 61 13.34 -13.49 21.31
N TYR A 62 12.67 -13.48 20.15
CA TYR A 62 12.81 -12.40 19.16
C TYR A 62 12.34 -11.05 19.70
N LEU A 63 11.19 -11.01 20.37
CA LEU A 63 10.64 -9.77 20.92
C LEU A 63 11.51 -9.19 22.03
N GLU A 64 12.10 -10.04 22.85
CA GLU A 64 13.01 -9.71 23.94
C GLU A 64 14.30 -9.09 23.41
N ARG A 65 14.76 -9.53 22.24
CA ARG A 65 15.92 -8.94 21.54
C ARG A 65 15.58 -7.61 20.87
N VAL A 66 14.42 -7.49 20.24
CA VAL A 66 14.08 -6.34 19.39
C VAL A 66 13.52 -5.16 20.17
N LYS A 67 12.71 -5.39 21.22
CA LYS A 67 12.15 -4.31 22.06
C LYS A 67 13.20 -3.30 22.57
N PRO A 68 14.33 -3.70 23.17
CA PRO A 68 15.32 -2.73 23.66
C PRO A 68 15.98 -1.95 22.50
N LEU A 69 16.15 -2.56 21.33
CA LEU A 69 16.71 -1.89 20.16
C LEU A 69 15.78 -0.80 19.62
N ILE A 70 14.48 -1.08 19.57
CA ILE A 70 13.48 -0.08 19.17
C ILE A 70 13.44 1.07 20.18
N GLN A 71 13.49 0.78 21.48
CA GLN A 71 13.50 1.81 22.52
C GLN A 71 14.72 2.73 22.41
N GLN A 72 15.92 2.15 22.24
CA GLN A 72 17.14 2.94 22.04
C GLN A 72 17.05 3.82 20.79
N ALA A 73 16.59 3.29 19.66
CA ALA A 73 16.45 4.05 18.42
C ALA A 73 15.45 5.22 18.55
N LEU A 74 14.38 5.06 19.34
CA LEU A 74 13.43 6.13 19.64
C LEU A 74 13.99 7.19 20.57
N GLU A 75 14.89 6.81 21.48
CA GLU A 75 15.61 7.74 22.36
C GLU A 75 16.67 8.54 21.58
N ASP A 76 17.42 7.88 20.68
CA ASP A 76 18.46 8.50 19.85
C ASP A 76 17.90 9.50 18.82
N TRP A 77 16.60 9.39 18.45
CA TRP A 77 15.93 10.33 17.55
C TRP A 77 15.49 11.63 18.29
N LYS A 78 15.32 11.60 19.63
CA LYS A 78 14.88 12.78 20.38
C LYS A 78 16.01 13.79 20.61
#